data_AF-A0A966NGE8-F1
#
_entry.id   AF-A0A966NGE8-F1
#
_cell.length_a   1.000
_cell.length_b   1.000
_cell.length_c   1.000
_cell.angle_alpha   90.00
_cell.angle_beta   90.00
_cell.angle_gamma   90.00
#
_symmetry.space_group_name_H-M   'P 1'
#
loop_
_entity.id
_entity.type
_entity.pdbx_description
1 polymer ?
#
loop_
_entity_poly.entity_id
_entity_poly.type
_entity_poly.pdbx_seq_one_letter_code
_entity_poly.pdbx_strand_id
1 'polypeptide(L)'
;MTETSSMTDAASGDPRPPGSVAPRWRRGKVLSDGSKLYWWREVILVLVVDVVYESIRNISAANPAKAYANAERLIDLQQALRLFHERQMQIWALDFTPLIVAANYFYGSVYIAATLFALVFLYVRFPDDYSLWRTTLLIGTLLGLIGFATFPLMPPRLLDSMGGAHYGFVDTLVKYPTFWSFDSEGMKTISNQFAAMPSLHCGWAMWGTAVFYPRVRSWWARSLAVLYPIVTIIVVII
;
A
#
# COMPACT_ATOMS: atom_id res chain seq x y z
N MET A 1 87.80 -0.66 24.54
CA MET A 1 87.35 -1.52 25.65
C MET A 1 86.89 -0.60 26.77
N THR A 2 85.65 -0.61 27.23
CA THR A 2 84.47 -1.36 26.76
C THR A 2 83.19 -0.64 27.24
N GLU A 3 82.15 -0.79 26.44
CA GLU A 3 80.71 -0.49 26.55
C GLU A 3 79.97 -0.49 27.91
N THR A 4 78.67 -0.15 27.81
CA THR A 4 77.61 -0.07 28.84
C THR A 4 77.68 1.20 29.70
N SER A 5 76.59 1.87 30.08
CA SER A 5 75.17 1.76 29.72
C SER A 5 74.52 3.17 29.84
N SER A 6 73.35 3.50 29.29
CA SER A 6 72.29 2.68 28.66
C SER A 6 71.62 3.47 27.52
N MET A 7 70.36 3.16 27.15
CA MET A 7 69.61 3.80 26.07
C MET A 7 68.11 3.93 26.40
N THR A 8 67.48 4.95 25.82
CA THR A 8 66.04 5.04 25.46
C THR A 8 64.98 4.78 26.53
N ASP A 9 64.44 5.87 27.08
CA ASP A 9 63.05 5.93 27.56
C ASP A 9 62.14 6.22 26.34
N ALA A 10 61.66 5.17 25.67
CA ALA A 10 60.86 5.27 24.45
C ALA A 10 59.37 5.17 24.78
N ALA A 11 58.67 6.31 24.72
CA ALA A 11 57.23 6.40 24.99
C ALA A 11 56.43 5.50 24.03
N SER A 12 55.87 4.40 24.56
CA SER A 12 54.98 3.48 23.86
C SER A 12 53.57 4.06 23.72
N GLY A 13 53.45 5.10 22.90
CA GLY A 13 52.17 5.64 22.46
C GLY A 13 51.46 4.66 21.52
N ASP A 14 50.65 3.76 22.08
CA ASP A 14 49.81 2.82 21.33
C ASP A 14 48.89 3.56 20.34
N PRO A 15 49.09 3.40 19.01
CA PRO A 15 48.29 4.10 18.01
C PRO A 15 46.92 3.44 17.91
N ARG A 16 45.97 3.91 18.72
CA ARG A 16 44.55 3.53 18.62
C ARG A 16 44.13 3.53 17.15
N PRO A 17 43.66 2.42 16.58
CA PRO A 17 43.33 2.36 15.16
C PRO A 17 42.26 3.42 14.85
N PRO A 18 42.38 4.14 13.72
CA PRO A 18 41.42 5.17 13.35
C PRO A 18 40.03 4.54 13.29
N GLY A 19 39.16 4.93 14.23
CA GLY A 19 37.86 4.29 14.43
C GLY A 19 37.09 4.28 13.11
N SER A 20 36.88 3.08 12.56
CA SER A 20 36.29 2.94 11.23
C SER A 20 34.89 3.55 11.24
N VAL A 21 34.77 4.77 10.72
CA VAL A 21 33.49 5.47 10.64
C VAL A 21 32.66 4.75 9.59
N ALA A 22 31.94 3.72 10.03
CA ALA A 22 31.14 2.87 9.17
C ALA A 22 30.28 3.79 8.28
N PRO A 23 30.35 3.64 6.94
CA PRO A 23 29.80 4.62 6.01
C PRO A 23 28.32 4.82 6.30
N ARG A 24 27.78 6.03 6.08
CA ARG A 24 26.46 6.45 6.60
C ARG A 24 25.32 5.45 6.29
N TRP A 25 25.40 4.71 5.19
CA TRP A 25 24.45 3.65 4.83
C TRP A 25 24.46 2.40 5.73
N ARG A 26 25.55 2.16 6.49
CA ARG A 26 25.68 1.11 7.52
C ARG A 26 25.29 1.58 8.93
N ARG A 27 24.92 2.86 9.13
CA ARG A 27 24.34 3.32 10.40
C ARG A 27 22.85 2.98 10.45
N GLY A 28 22.56 1.71 10.77
CA GLY A 28 21.19 1.30 11.04
C GLY A 28 20.68 1.87 12.36
N LYS A 29 19.39 2.24 12.43
CA LYS A 29 18.73 2.64 13.67
C LYS A 29 18.63 1.40 14.57
N VAL A 30 19.25 1.45 15.75
CA VAL A 30 19.20 0.36 16.73
C VAL A 30 17.85 0.39 17.43
N LEU A 31 17.16 -0.75 17.47
CA LEU A 31 15.90 -0.94 18.19
C LEU A 31 16.16 -1.42 19.63
N SER A 32 15.13 -1.38 20.47
CA SER A 32 15.17 -1.83 21.87
C SER A 32 15.57 -3.30 22.04
N ASP A 33 15.34 -4.14 21.02
CA ASP A 33 15.76 -5.55 20.95
C ASP A 33 17.22 -5.75 20.49
N GLY A 34 17.94 -4.67 20.19
CA GLY A 34 19.32 -4.69 19.66
C GLY A 34 19.43 -4.89 18.15
N SER A 35 18.32 -5.12 17.43
CA SER A 35 18.31 -5.23 15.97
C SER A 35 18.55 -3.88 15.28
N LYS A 36 18.90 -3.89 13.99
CA LYS A 36 19.25 -2.68 13.22
C LYS A 36 18.39 -2.53 11.97
N LEU A 37 17.62 -1.44 11.92
CA LEU A 37 16.86 -1.00 10.75
C LEU A 37 17.79 -0.28 9.76
N TYR A 38 17.82 -0.74 8.51
CA TYR A 38 18.64 -0.17 7.44
C TYR A 38 17.74 0.33 6.30
N TRP A 39 17.83 1.61 5.95
CA TRP A 39 17.02 2.21 4.88
C TRP A 39 17.14 1.47 3.53
N TRP A 40 18.32 0.95 3.20
CA TRP A 40 18.54 0.21 1.95
C TRP A 40 17.80 -1.13 1.90
N ARG A 41 17.51 -1.75 3.06
CA ARG A 41 16.66 -2.95 3.13
C ARG A 41 15.21 -2.61 2.80
N GLU A 42 14.72 -1.47 3.29
CA GLU A 42 13.36 -1.00 2.98
C GLU A 42 13.22 -0.69 1.49
N VAL A 43 14.24 -0.09 0.85
CA VAL A 43 14.26 0.15 -0.61
C VAL A 43 14.25 -1.16 -1.41
N ILE A 44 15.13 -2.12 -1.09
CA ILE A 44 15.12 -3.44 -1.76
C ILE A 44 13.77 -4.13 -1.59
N LEU A 45 13.17 -4.02 -0.41
CA LEU A 45 11.88 -4.64 -0.11
C LEU A 45 10.77 -4.04 -0.99
N VAL A 46 10.69 -2.71 -1.10
CA VAL A 46 9.74 -2.03 -2.01
C VAL A 46 9.93 -2.51 -3.45
N LEU A 47 11.17 -2.58 -3.94
CA LEU A 47 11.47 -3.06 -5.31
C LEU A 47 11.04 -4.52 -5.52
N VAL A 48 11.20 -5.40 -4.52
CA VAL A 48 10.74 -6.80 -4.62
C VAL A 48 9.22 -6.89 -4.70
N VAL A 49 8.49 -6.08 -3.91
CA VAL A 49 7.02 -6.03 -3.98
C VAL A 49 6.54 -5.48 -5.32
N ASP A 50 7.22 -4.47 -5.86
CA ASP A 50 6.92 -3.84 -7.15
C ASP A 50 7.08 -4.85 -8.31
N VAL A 51 8.20 -5.58 -8.37
CA VAL A 51 8.42 -6.64 -9.38
C VAL A 51 7.40 -7.77 -9.27
N VAL A 52 7.01 -8.16 -8.04
CA VAL A 52 5.95 -9.17 -7.82
C VAL A 52 4.58 -8.64 -8.28
N TYR A 53 4.30 -7.36 -8.04
CA TYR A 53 3.08 -6.69 -8.49
C TYR A 53 2.98 -6.64 -10.01
N GLU A 54 4.03 -6.17 -10.71
CA GLU A 54 4.08 -6.14 -12.17
C GLU A 54 3.90 -7.55 -12.77
N SER A 55 4.57 -8.56 -12.20
CA SER A 55 4.48 -9.95 -12.64
C SER A 55 3.04 -10.48 -12.57
N ILE A 56 2.36 -10.25 -11.43
CA ILE A 56 0.97 -10.69 -11.22
C ILE A 56 -0.01 -9.90 -12.09
N ARG A 57 0.25 -8.60 -12.28
CA ARG A 57 -0.53 -7.73 -13.17
C ARG A 57 -0.48 -8.23 -14.62
N ASN A 58 0.70 -8.60 -15.12
CA ASN A 58 0.87 -9.14 -16.47
C ASN A 58 0.14 -10.48 -16.66
N ILE A 59 0.17 -11.37 -15.66
CA ILE A 59 -0.56 -12.65 -15.69
C ILE A 59 -2.08 -12.42 -15.66
N SER A 60 -2.58 -11.52 -14.82
CA SER A 60 -4.02 -11.22 -14.70
C SER A 60 -4.58 -10.59 -15.98
N ALA A 61 -3.82 -9.68 -16.59
CA ALA A 61 -4.18 -9.00 -17.84
C ALA A 61 -4.25 -9.96 -19.05
N ALA A 62 -3.59 -11.12 -18.99
CA ALA A 62 -3.57 -12.09 -20.09
C ALA A 62 -4.87 -12.88 -20.27
N ASN A 63 -5.85 -12.80 -19.35
CA ASN A 63 -7.13 -13.53 -19.51
C ASN A 63 -8.38 -12.74 -19.03
N PRO A 64 -8.83 -11.73 -19.79
CA PRO A 64 -10.02 -10.94 -19.48
C PRO A 64 -11.32 -11.77 -19.44
N ALA A 65 -11.43 -12.82 -20.27
CA ALA A 65 -12.62 -13.68 -20.32
C ALA A 65 -12.84 -14.45 -19.01
N LYS A 66 -11.77 -14.97 -18.39
CA LYS A 66 -11.84 -15.58 -17.05
C LYS A 66 -12.23 -14.56 -15.99
N ALA A 67 -11.75 -13.32 -16.09
CA ALA A 67 -12.08 -12.23 -15.17
C ALA A 67 -13.56 -11.81 -15.24
N TYR A 68 -14.16 -11.83 -16.45
CA TYR A 68 -15.59 -11.59 -16.67
C TYR A 68 -16.45 -12.71 -16.06
N ALA A 69 -16.17 -13.98 -16.39
CA ALA A 69 -16.93 -15.12 -15.87
C ALA A 69 -16.86 -15.26 -14.34
N ASN A 70 -15.75 -14.85 -13.71
CA ASN A 70 -15.64 -14.75 -12.26
C ASN A 70 -16.50 -13.62 -11.67
N ALA A 71 -16.66 -12.50 -12.39
CA ALA A 71 -17.50 -11.39 -11.98
C ALA A 71 -18.99 -11.73 -12.07
N GLU A 72 -19.44 -12.38 -13.15
CA GLU A 72 -20.82 -12.87 -13.27
C GLU A 72 -21.20 -13.80 -12.11
N ARG A 73 -20.35 -14.79 -11.79
CA ARG A 73 -20.55 -15.69 -10.64
C ARG A 73 -20.65 -14.96 -9.30
N LEU A 74 -19.88 -13.88 -9.11
CA LEU A 74 -19.94 -13.07 -7.89
C LEU A 74 -21.24 -12.26 -7.85
N ILE A 75 -21.68 -11.72 -8.98
CA ILE A 75 -22.94 -10.97 -9.11
C ILE A 75 -24.14 -11.89 -8.88
N ASP A 76 -24.16 -13.09 -9.45
CA ASP A 76 -25.20 -14.10 -9.21
C ASP A 76 -25.30 -14.43 -7.72
N LEU A 77 -24.17 -14.60 -7.04
CA LEU A 77 -24.11 -14.83 -5.59
C LEU A 77 -24.62 -13.60 -4.80
N GLN A 78 -24.21 -12.38 -5.17
CA GLN A 78 -24.69 -11.15 -4.55
C GLN A 78 -26.20 -10.96 -4.76
N GLN A 79 -26.75 -11.30 -5.93
CA GLN A 79 -28.18 -11.23 -6.22
C GLN A 79 -28.97 -12.28 -5.43
N ALA A 80 -28.47 -13.53 -5.36
CA ALA A 80 -29.06 -14.59 -4.55
C ALA A 80 -29.11 -14.23 -3.06
N LEU A 81 -28.06 -13.57 -2.55
CA LEU A 81 -28.00 -13.04 -1.18
C LEU A 81 -28.74 -11.70 -0.99
N ARG A 82 -29.31 -11.12 -2.07
CA ARG A 82 -29.92 -9.78 -2.10
C ARG A 82 -29.00 -8.66 -1.57
N LEU A 83 -27.70 -8.78 -1.82
CA LEU A 83 -26.68 -7.78 -1.46
C LEU A 83 -26.32 -6.83 -2.60
N PHE A 84 -26.81 -7.08 -3.83
CA PHE A 84 -26.51 -6.31 -5.04
C PHE A 84 -27.16 -4.90 -5.05
N HIS A 85 -26.69 -4.02 -4.16
CA HIS A 85 -27.15 -2.63 -4.02
C HIS A 85 -26.16 -1.61 -4.60
N GLU A 86 -24.95 -2.02 -4.95
CA GLU A 86 -23.83 -1.17 -5.43
C GLU A 86 -24.28 -0.23 -6.55
N ARG A 87 -24.98 -0.76 -7.56
CA ARG A 87 -25.54 0.01 -8.68
C ARG A 87 -26.47 1.15 -8.23
N GLN A 88 -27.32 0.91 -7.22
CA GLN A 88 -28.26 1.92 -6.73
C GLN A 88 -27.52 3.02 -5.95
N MET A 89 -26.47 2.66 -5.22
CA MET A 89 -25.60 3.60 -4.51
C MET A 89 -24.80 4.48 -5.48
N GLN A 90 -24.24 3.89 -6.54
CA GLN A 90 -23.56 4.66 -7.59
C GLN A 90 -24.50 5.61 -8.32
N ILE A 91 -25.71 5.18 -8.72
CA ILE A 91 -26.69 6.07 -9.39
C ILE A 91 -27.01 7.28 -8.52
N TRP A 92 -27.28 7.08 -7.22
CA TRP A 92 -27.51 8.17 -6.28
C TRP A 92 -26.29 9.10 -6.14
N ALA A 93 -25.07 8.57 -6.13
CA ALA A 93 -23.85 9.38 -6.04
C ALA A 93 -23.59 10.18 -7.34
N LEU A 94 -23.96 9.64 -8.51
CA LEU A 94 -23.82 10.30 -9.81
C LEU A 94 -24.68 11.58 -9.93
N ASP A 95 -25.79 11.67 -9.21
CA ASP A 95 -26.61 12.90 -9.13
C ASP A 95 -25.85 14.07 -8.48
N PHE A 96 -24.77 13.81 -7.72
CA PHE A 96 -23.98 14.81 -7.03
C PHE A 96 -22.49 14.78 -7.42
N THR A 97 -22.20 15.28 -8.64
CA THR A 97 -20.84 15.37 -9.23
C THR A 97 -19.70 15.74 -8.26
N PRO A 98 -19.83 16.73 -7.34
CA PRO A 98 -18.74 17.07 -6.41
C PRO A 98 -18.31 15.91 -5.49
N LEU A 99 -19.24 15.03 -5.10
CA LEU A 99 -18.94 13.84 -4.31
C LEU A 99 -18.14 12.82 -5.15
N ILE A 100 -18.52 12.59 -6.41
CA ILE A 100 -17.79 11.69 -7.31
C ILE A 100 -16.35 12.19 -7.54
N VAL A 101 -16.17 13.48 -7.79
CA VAL A 101 -14.83 14.08 -7.95
C VAL A 101 -14.00 13.92 -6.66
N ALA A 102 -14.59 14.18 -5.49
CA ALA A 102 -13.92 13.99 -4.21
C ALA A 102 -13.59 12.51 -3.92
N ALA A 103 -14.49 11.58 -4.29
CA ALA A 103 -14.29 10.14 -4.17
C ALA A 103 -13.15 9.66 -5.06
N ASN A 104 -13.09 10.08 -6.33
CA ASN A 104 -11.98 9.78 -7.24
C ASN A 104 -10.64 10.27 -6.66
N TYR A 105 -10.60 11.49 -6.09
CA TYR A 105 -9.39 12.01 -5.43
C TYR A 105 -9.00 11.18 -4.20
N PHE A 106 -9.99 10.81 -3.38
CA PHE A 106 -9.76 10.01 -2.19
C PHE A 106 -9.20 8.63 -2.56
N TYR A 107 -9.84 7.95 -3.51
CA TYR A 107 -9.45 6.66 -4.06
C TYR A 107 -8.00 6.68 -4.57
N GLY A 108 -7.64 7.66 -5.41
CA GLY A 108 -6.32 7.72 -6.03
C GLY A 108 -5.17 8.15 -5.10
N SER A 109 -5.43 8.89 -4.02
CA SER A 109 -4.36 9.56 -3.25
C SER A 109 -4.30 9.25 -1.76
N VAL A 110 -5.44 9.06 -1.08
CA VAL A 110 -5.47 9.05 0.39
C VAL A 110 -4.82 7.79 0.95
N TYR A 111 -4.96 6.64 0.29
CA TYR A 111 -4.34 5.40 0.77
C TYR A 111 -2.81 5.46 0.73
N ILE A 112 -2.22 6.09 -0.30
CA ILE A 112 -0.77 6.32 -0.40
C ILE A 112 -0.33 7.28 0.71
N ALA A 113 -0.98 8.44 0.80
CA ALA A 113 -0.63 9.48 1.77
C ALA A 113 -0.74 9.00 3.22
N ALA A 114 -1.84 8.32 3.57
CA ALA A 114 -2.07 7.77 4.91
C ALA A 114 -1.06 6.66 5.25
N THR A 115 -0.68 5.82 4.29
CA THR A 115 0.27 4.72 4.51
C THR A 115 1.70 5.24 4.68
N LEU A 116 2.14 6.18 3.84
CA LEU A 116 3.42 6.86 4.02
C LEU A 116 3.49 7.60 5.35
N PHE A 117 2.42 8.32 5.72
CA PHE A 117 2.32 8.99 7.02
C PHE A 117 2.40 8.02 8.19
N ALA A 118 1.70 6.87 8.12
CA ALA A 118 1.74 5.83 9.14
C ALA A 118 3.14 5.22 9.31
N LEU A 119 3.82 4.90 8.20
CA LEU A 119 5.18 4.35 8.21
C LEU A 119 6.19 5.35 8.78
N VAL A 120 6.13 6.63 8.39
CA VAL A 120 6.98 7.69 8.95
C VAL A 120 6.68 7.93 10.44
N PHE A 121 5.40 7.96 10.82
CA PHE A 121 4.96 8.11 12.21
C PHE A 121 5.49 6.99 13.11
N LEU A 122 5.37 5.73 12.68
CA LEU A 122 5.96 4.58 13.35
C LEU A 122 7.48 4.71 13.41
N TYR A 123 8.16 4.93 12.28
CA TYR A 123 9.63 5.02 12.24
C TYR A 123 10.20 6.11 13.18
N VAL A 124 9.51 7.24 13.32
CA VAL A 124 9.92 8.36 14.18
C VAL A 124 9.53 8.14 15.64
N ARG A 125 8.28 7.75 15.94
CA ARG A 125 7.72 7.74 17.30
C ARG A 125 7.66 6.36 17.98
N PHE A 126 7.58 5.28 17.20
CA PHE A 126 7.43 3.90 17.67
C PHE A 126 8.35 2.97 16.85
N PRO A 127 9.68 3.17 16.91
CA PRO A 127 10.61 2.45 16.03
C PRO A 127 10.60 0.93 16.25
N ASP A 128 10.35 0.49 17.48
CA ASP A 128 10.27 -0.93 17.85
C ASP A 128 9.06 -1.63 17.21
N ASP A 129 7.95 -0.91 17.08
CA ASP A 129 6.74 -1.38 16.39
C ASP A 129 6.90 -1.38 14.85
N TYR A 130 7.78 -0.53 14.30
CA TYR A 130 7.85 -0.27 12.85
C TYR A 130 8.07 -1.54 12.02
N SER A 131 8.97 -2.42 12.46
CA SER A 131 9.31 -3.66 11.75
C SER A 131 8.11 -4.61 11.65
N LEU A 132 7.32 -4.74 12.73
CA LEU A 132 6.11 -5.55 12.80
C LEU A 132 5.01 -5.02 11.86
N TRP A 133 4.65 -3.74 12.00
CA TRP A 133 3.55 -3.15 11.21
C TRP A 133 3.90 -3.04 9.74
N ARG A 134 5.15 -2.70 9.39
CA ARG A 134 5.61 -2.77 8.00
C ARG A 134 5.48 -4.19 7.46
N THR A 135 5.98 -5.21 8.18
CA THR A 135 5.84 -6.62 7.74
C THR A 135 4.39 -7.04 7.57
N THR A 136 3.50 -6.57 8.45
CA THR A 136 2.04 -6.82 8.35
C THR A 136 1.45 -6.23 7.07
N LEU A 137 1.78 -4.98 6.73
CA LEU A 137 1.34 -4.33 5.48
C LEU A 137 1.81 -5.10 4.24
N LEU A 138 3.06 -5.58 4.28
CA LEU A 138 3.69 -6.29 3.17
C LEU A 138 3.09 -7.67 2.96
N ILE A 139 2.92 -8.45 4.03
CA ILE A 139 2.26 -9.76 3.96
C ILE A 139 0.80 -9.59 3.51
N GLY A 140 0.07 -8.62 4.06
CA GLY A 140 -1.30 -8.32 3.63
C GLY A 140 -1.39 -7.94 2.15
N THR A 141 -0.43 -7.15 1.65
CA THR A 141 -0.34 -6.79 0.23
C THR A 141 -0.05 -8.01 -0.64
N LEU A 142 0.98 -8.81 -0.30
CA LEU A 142 1.35 -10.03 -1.03
C LEU A 142 0.20 -11.06 -1.07
N LEU A 143 -0.52 -11.24 0.04
CA LEU A 143 -1.72 -12.08 0.08
C LEU A 143 -2.83 -11.54 -0.83
N GLY A 144 -3.01 -10.22 -0.89
CA GLY A 144 -3.92 -9.58 -1.85
C GLY A 144 -3.52 -9.83 -3.30
N LEU A 145 -2.22 -9.76 -3.62
CA LEU A 145 -1.71 -10.07 -4.96
C LEU A 145 -1.90 -11.55 -5.32
N ILE A 146 -1.70 -12.48 -4.38
CA ILE A 146 -2.03 -13.90 -4.58
C ILE A 146 -3.53 -14.09 -4.87
N GLY A 147 -4.39 -13.32 -4.20
CA GLY A 147 -5.82 -13.23 -4.51
C GLY A 147 -6.07 -12.83 -5.98
N PHE A 148 -5.47 -11.73 -6.43
CA PHE A 148 -5.59 -11.26 -7.83
C PHE A 148 -5.07 -12.28 -8.85
N ALA A 149 -3.98 -12.98 -8.55
CA ALA A 149 -3.41 -14.01 -9.44
C ALA A 149 -4.31 -15.25 -9.56
N THR A 150 -4.93 -15.67 -8.45
CA THR A 150 -5.75 -16.90 -8.39
C THR A 150 -7.18 -16.67 -8.87
N PHE A 151 -7.78 -15.55 -8.48
CA PHE A 151 -9.15 -15.13 -8.79
C PHE A 151 -9.16 -13.75 -9.46
N PRO A 152 -8.72 -13.64 -10.74
CA PRO A 152 -8.87 -12.40 -11.49
C PRO A 152 -10.36 -12.05 -11.59
N LEU A 153 -10.70 -10.79 -11.36
CA LEU A 153 -12.08 -10.33 -11.21
C LEU A 153 -12.24 -8.99 -11.91
N MET A 154 -13.09 -8.96 -12.94
CA MET A 154 -13.39 -7.73 -13.66
C MET A 154 -14.21 -6.79 -12.76
N PRO A 155 -13.79 -5.52 -12.57
CA PRO A 155 -14.53 -4.57 -11.75
C PRO A 155 -15.84 -4.15 -12.44
N PRO A 156 -16.90 -3.80 -11.68
CA PRO A 156 -18.22 -3.47 -12.22
C PRO A 156 -18.20 -2.43 -13.36
N ARG A 157 -17.38 -1.39 -13.24
CA ARG A 157 -17.19 -0.32 -14.24
C ARG A 157 -16.73 -0.80 -15.63
N LEU A 158 -16.17 -2.00 -15.75
CA LEU A 158 -15.68 -2.59 -17.01
C LEU A 158 -16.59 -3.67 -17.58
N LEU A 159 -17.61 -4.15 -16.86
CA LEU A 159 -18.46 -5.26 -17.31
C LEU A 159 -19.18 -4.95 -18.63
N ASP A 160 -19.75 -3.75 -18.73
CA ASP A 160 -20.48 -3.29 -19.92
C ASP A 160 -19.55 -3.11 -21.15
N SER A 161 -18.21 -3.10 -20.97
CA SER A 161 -17.25 -2.97 -22.08
C SER A 161 -17.00 -4.29 -22.84
N MET A 162 -17.38 -5.43 -22.26
CA MET A 162 -17.20 -6.76 -22.87
C MET A 162 -18.35 -7.18 -23.81
N GLY A 163 -19.40 -6.36 -23.96
CA GLY A 163 -20.53 -6.62 -24.86
C GLY A 163 -21.47 -7.76 -24.43
N GLY A 164 -21.37 -8.22 -23.19
CA GLY A 164 -22.28 -9.20 -22.58
C GLY A 164 -23.51 -8.55 -21.95
N ALA A 165 -23.87 -8.96 -20.73
CA ALA A 165 -24.96 -8.34 -19.99
C ALA A 165 -24.64 -6.87 -19.62
N HIS A 166 -25.63 -5.98 -19.79
CA HIS A 166 -25.54 -4.58 -19.37
C HIS A 166 -25.92 -4.44 -17.90
N TYR A 167 -24.94 -4.15 -17.05
CA TYR A 167 -25.14 -3.89 -15.63
C TYR A 167 -25.35 -2.39 -15.36
N GLY A 168 -24.92 -1.51 -16.27
CA GLY A 168 -25.20 -0.07 -16.21
C GLY A 168 -24.40 0.68 -15.15
N PHE A 169 -23.19 0.21 -14.86
CA PHE A 169 -22.21 0.95 -14.05
C PHE A 169 -21.49 2.00 -14.92
N VAL A 170 -21.15 3.14 -14.33
CA VAL A 170 -20.44 4.23 -15.00
C VAL A 170 -18.98 4.23 -14.54
N ASP A 171 -18.03 4.27 -15.48
CA ASP A 171 -16.63 4.53 -15.14
C ASP A 171 -16.43 6.02 -14.78
N THR A 172 -16.57 6.31 -13.50
CA THR A 172 -16.40 7.64 -12.90
C THR A 172 -14.98 8.15 -12.99
N LEU A 173 -13.96 7.28 -13.07
CA LEU A 173 -12.55 7.66 -13.19
C LEU A 173 -12.24 8.18 -14.59
N VAL A 174 -12.83 7.57 -15.63
CA VAL A 174 -12.73 8.06 -17.02
C VAL A 174 -13.61 9.30 -17.22
N LYS A 175 -14.81 9.33 -16.62
CA LYS A 175 -15.77 10.46 -16.78
C LYS A 175 -15.33 11.74 -16.05
N TYR A 176 -14.66 11.62 -14.91
CA TYR A 176 -14.18 12.74 -14.08
C TYR A 176 -12.71 12.56 -13.70
N PRO A 177 -11.77 12.83 -14.63
CA PRO A 177 -10.35 12.68 -14.36
C PRO A 177 -9.88 13.66 -13.28
N THR A 178 -9.19 13.13 -12.28
CA THR A 178 -8.53 13.88 -11.20
C THR A 178 -7.18 14.45 -11.65
N PHE A 179 -6.62 15.46 -10.96
CA PHE A 179 -5.29 15.98 -11.30
C PHE A 179 -4.17 14.92 -11.17
N TRP A 180 -4.34 13.86 -10.36
CA TRP A 180 -3.43 12.71 -10.34
C TRP A 180 -3.68 11.69 -11.47
N SER A 181 -4.83 11.76 -12.14
CA SER A 181 -5.09 11.10 -13.42
C SER A 181 -4.44 11.91 -14.55
N PHE A 182 -3.13 12.14 -14.46
CA PHE A 182 -2.36 12.68 -15.56
C PHE A 182 -2.47 11.73 -16.75
N ASP A 183 -2.95 12.29 -17.87
CA ASP A 183 -3.37 11.62 -19.10
C ASP A 183 -2.18 11.00 -19.86
N SER A 184 -1.60 10.00 -19.22
CA SER A 184 -0.40 9.29 -19.62
C SER A 184 -0.64 7.80 -19.42
N GLU A 185 -0.13 7.01 -20.34
CA GLU A 185 -0.23 5.55 -20.32
C GLU A 185 0.30 4.96 -19.00
N GLY A 186 1.22 5.67 -18.33
CA GLY A 186 1.76 5.41 -17.00
C GLY A 186 0.75 5.00 -15.91
N MET A 187 -0.38 5.68 -15.78
CA MET A 187 -1.35 5.34 -14.71
C MET A 187 -2.21 4.12 -15.09
N LYS A 188 -2.47 3.93 -16.39
CA LYS A 188 -3.05 2.68 -16.93
C LYS A 188 -2.06 1.51 -16.82
N THR A 189 -0.75 1.76 -16.80
CA THR A 189 0.30 0.76 -16.49
C THR A 189 0.53 0.52 -15.00
N ILE A 190 0.15 1.44 -14.10
CA ILE A 190 0.26 1.20 -12.64
C ILE A 190 -0.95 0.43 -12.08
N SER A 191 -2.15 0.54 -12.67
CA SER A 191 -3.34 -0.19 -12.18
C SER A 191 -3.54 -1.54 -12.89
N ASN A 192 -3.71 -2.63 -12.13
CA ASN A 192 -4.20 -3.92 -12.66
C ASN A 192 -5.72 -3.83 -12.83
N GLN A 193 -6.18 -3.61 -14.07
CA GLN A 193 -7.60 -3.36 -14.34
C GLN A 193 -8.53 -4.55 -14.04
N PHE A 194 -8.00 -5.76 -13.87
CA PHE A 194 -8.76 -6.98 -13.55
C PHE A 194 -8.53 -7.50 -12.11
N ALA A 195 -8.09 -6.62 -11.21
CA ALA A 195 -7.82 -6.91 -9.81
C ALA A 195 -8.84 -6.24 -8.86
N ALA A 196 -10.12 -6.61 -8.96
CA ALA A 196 -11.17 -6.00 -8.14
C ALA A 196 -11.25 -6.53 -6.70
N MET A 197 -10.86 -7.78 -6.41
CA MET A 197 -10.87 -8.36 -5.05
C MET A 197 -9.68 -9.27 -4.78
N PRO A 198 -9.10 -9.26 -3.56
CA PRO A 198 -9.52 -8.49 -2.39
C PRO A 198 -9.10 -7.01 -2.47
N SER A 199 -9.90 -6.10 -1.92
CA SER A 199 -9.61 -4.66 -1.97
C SER A 199 -8.41 -4.27 -1.12
N LEU A 200 -7.27 -4.01 -1.78
CA LEU A 200 -6.06 -3.48 -1.13
C LEU A 200 -6.31 -2.11 -0.47
N HIS A 201 -7.15 -1.25 -1.05
CA HIS A 201 -7.53 0.02 -0.44
C HIS A 201 -8.16 -0.18 0.94
N CYS A 202 -9.15 -1.08 1.05
CA CYS A 202 -9.78 -1.40 2.33
C CYS A 202 -8.79 -2.08 3.30
N GLY A 203 -7.93 -2.98 2.80
CA GLY A 203 -6.89 -3.63 3.60
C GLY A 203 -5.88 -2.64 4.19
N TRP A 204 -5.38 -1.71 3.38
CA TRP A 204 -4.45 -0.66 3.80
C TRP A 204 -5.13 0.35 4.73
N ALA A 205 -6.41 0.64 4.52
CA ALA A 205 -7.17 1.51 5.42
C ALA A 205 -7.37 0.89 6.80
N MET A 206 -7.78 -0.39 6.87
CA MET A 206 -7.89 -1.15 8.13
C MET A 206 -6.54 -1.28 8.85
N TRP A 207 -5.45 -1.54 8.11
CA TRP A 207 -4.09 -1.53 8.66
C TRP A 207 -3.73 -0.16 9.24
N GLY A 208 -4.04 0.93 8.54
CA GLY A 208 -3.84 2.29 9.02
C GLY A 208 -4.62 2.58 10.31
N THR A 209 -5.89 2.16 10.40
CA THR A 209 -6.68 2.25 11.64
C THR A 209 -6.02 1.49 12.78
N ALA A 210 -5.57 0.26 12.55
CA ALA A 210 -4.90 -0.57 13.55
C ALA A 210 -3.55 0.01 14.01
N VAL A 211 -2.83 0.73 13.13
CA VAL A 211 -1.65 1.52 13.50
C VAL A 211 -2.01 2.73 14.35
N PHE A 212 -2.97 3.55 13.93
CA PHE A 212 -3.24 4.85 14.57
C PHE A 212 -4.08 4.74 15.85
N TYR A 213 -5.17 3.97 15.84
CA TYR A 213 -6.15 3.91 16.93
C TYR A 213 -5.55 3.70 18.34
N PRO A 214 -4.64 2.72 18.59
CA PRO A 214 -4.01 2.56 19.90
C PRO A 214 -2.96 3.65 20.22
N ARG A 215 -2.40 4.32 19.20
CA ARG A 215 -1.29 5.29 19.35
C ARG A 215 -1.75 6.74 19.48
N VAL A 216 -3.02 7.05 19.19
CA VAL A 216 -3.60 8.38 19.38
C VAL A 216 -4.47 8.46 20.66
N ARG A 217 -4.30 9.55 21.41
CA ARG A 217 -5.02 9.78 22.68
C ARG A 217 -6.24 10.70 22.55
N SER A 218 -6.27 11.59 21.56
CA SER A 218 -7.40 12.50 21.34
C SER A 218 -8.59 11.77 20.72
N TRP A 219 -9.79 12.06 21.23
CA TRP A 219 -11.03 11.44 20.75
C TRP A 219 -11.26 11.69 19.26
N TRP A 220 -10.99 12.92 18.78
CA TRP A 220 -11.14 13.29 17.37
C TRP A 220 -10.20 12.50 16.46
N ALA A 221 -8.96 12.22 16.89
CA ALA A 221 -8.01 11.43 16.10
C ALA A 221 -8.41 9.95 16.05
N ARG A 222 -9.01 9.42 17.12
CA ARG A 222 -9.61 8.07 17.12
C ARG A 222 -10.79 8.00 16.17
N SER A 223 -11.68 9.00 16.20
CA SER A 223 -12.79 9.09 15.24
C SER A 223 -12.29 9.15 13.81
N LEU A 224 -11.28 9.97 13.48
CA LEU A 224 -10.68 9.99 12.15
C LEU A 224 -10.07 8.63 11.74
N ALA A 225 -9.36 7.96 12.65
CA ALA A 225 -8.79 6.65 12.39
C ALA A 225 -9.85 5.58 12.10
N VAL A 226 -11.03 5.65 12.74
CA VAL A 226 -12.17 4.73 12.51
C VAL A 226 -12.98 5.13 11.27
N LEU A 227 -13.15 6.43 11.01
CA LEU A 227 -13.85 6.92 9.82
C LEU A 227 -13.08 6.60 8.54
N TYR A 228 -11.75 6.58 8.58
CA TYR A 228 -10.91 6.31 7.40
C TYR A 228 -11.32 5.05 6.60
N PRO A 229 -11.37 3.82 7.16
CA PRO A 229 -11.80 2.63 6.44
C PRO A 229 -13.28 2.67 6.04
N ILE A 230 -14.14 3.33 6.82
CA ILE A 230 -15.57 3.48 6.47
C ILE A 230 -15.71 4.33 5.20
N VAL A 231 -15.01 5.46 5.13
CA VAL A 231 -14.97 6.33 3.94
C VAL A 231 -14.32 5.59 2.77
N THR A 232 -13.23 4.83 2.99
CA THR A 232 -12.63 4.01 1.93
C THR A 232 -13.61 2.99 1.36
N ILE A 233 -14.40 2.31 2.19
CA ILE A 233 -15.42 1.35 1.73
C ILE A 233 -16.49 2.06 0.89
N ILE A 234 -17.01 3.21 1.37
CA ILE A 234 -18.01 3.99 0.62
C ILE A 234 -17.45 4.44 -0.74
N VAL A 235 -16.22 4.98 -0.75
CA VAL A 235 -15.52 5.46 -1.97
C VAL A 235 -15.22 4.33 -2.96
N VAL A 236 -15.10 3.08 -2.53
CA VAL A 236 -14.91 1.92 -3.41
C VAL A 236 -16.23 1.41 -4.01
N ILE A 237 -17.38 1.76 -3.44
CA ILE A 237 -18.72 1.33 -3.87
C ILE A 237 -19.36 2.29 -4.89
N ILE A 238 -18.98 3.57 -4.88
CA ILE A 238 -19.56 4.65 -5.71
C ILE A 238 -18.74 4.95 -6.97
#